data_AF-A0A8B8FAJ6-F1
#
_entry.id   AF-A0A8B8FAJ6-F1
#
_cell.length_a   1.000
_cell.length_b   1.000
_cell.length_c   1.000
_cell.angle_alpha   90.00
_cell.angle_beta   90.00
_cell.angle_gamma   90.00
#
_symmetry.space_group_name_H-M   'P 1'
#
loop_
_entity.id
_entity.type
_entity.pdbx_description
1 polymer ?
#
loop_
_entity_poly.entity_id
_entity_poly.type
_entity_poly.pdbx_seq_one_letter_code
_entity_poly.pdbx_strand_id
1 'polypeptide(L)'
;MPRKSNLHNQYSKNARRMLANRAHESEEQIAARNAAQQIRTAEIRRQESREQRDERLRQNVLRTRSARERHIATFRELDRERQQTNRALTRASFVRLAFEYAPDINYSAHTKIIIGAMDKICQYCQALKFRNETIGMCCASGKVVLAPLPIPPEPLKSFLAGESDDSKLFLRKTRKFNSCFQMTSFGATKICDLTSDGNNFVTTFKIQGQVYHKIGSLMPMPNDDQKFLQIYFMGSCEERETTRCLHNFIEQAEERAIVESLENFFENYNWRLNFHRCFR
;
A
#
# COMPACT_ATOMS: atom_id res chain seq x y z
N MET A 1 -4.74 -49.51 6.66
CA MET A 1 -6.21 -49.38 6.81
C MET A 1 -6.53 -47.93 7.21
N PRO A 2 -7.03 -47.06 6.31
CA PRO A 2 -7.31 -45.67 6.63
C PRO A 2 -8.63 -45.57 7.41
N ARG A 3 -8.61 -44.89 8.57
CA ARG A 3 -9.81 -44.57 9.35
C ARG A 3 -10.71 -43.64 8.53
N LYS A 4 -11.89 -44.12 8.12
CA LYS A 4 -12.92 -43.29 7.47
C LYS A 4 -13.29 -42.13 8.40
N SER A 5 -13.08 -40.91 7.93
CA SER A 5 -13.49 -39.67 8.59
C SER A 5 -15.01 -39.57 8.62
N ASN A 6 -15.62 -39.70 9.81
CA ASN A 6 -17.05 -39.54 10.03
C ASN A 6 -17.45 -38.05 9.95
N LEU A 7 -17.50 -37.52 8.72
CA LEU A 7 -17.95 -36.15 8.38
C LEU A 7 -19.47 -35.96 8.44
N HIS A 8 -20.22 -36.98 8.85
CA HIS A 8 -21.69 -36.99 8.81
C HIS A 8 -22.35 -37.29 10.17
N ASN A 9 -21.78 -36.80 11.27
CA ASN A 9 -22.42 -36.87 12.58
C ASN A 9 -23.31 -35.62 12.80
N GLN A 10 -24.55 -35.84 13.24
CA GLN A 10 -25.55 -34.81 13.57
C GLN A 10 -25.03 -33.75 14.55
N TYR A 11 -24.10 -34.14 15.44
CA TYR A 11 -23.40 -33.24 16.35
C TYR A 11 -22.55 -32.18 15.60
N SER A 12 -21.86 -32.56 14.52
CA SER A 12 -21.06 -31.65 13.70
C SER A 12 -21.92 -30.70 12.86
N LYS A 13 -23.13 -31.12 12.45
CA LYS A 13 -24.07 -30.25 11.71
C LYS A 13 -24.65 -29.16 12.62
N ASN A 14 -25.04 -29.53 13.84
CA ASN A 14 -25.55 -28.57 14.83
C ASN A 14 -24.50 -27.54 15.25
N ALA A 15 -23.25 -27.94 15.43
CA ALA A 15 -22.15 -27.01 15.75
C ALA A 15 -21.92 -25.98 14.63
N ARG A 16 -21.94 -26.41 13.35
CA ARG A 16 -21.81 -25.52 12.20
C ARG A 16 -22.96 -24.53 12.08
N ARG A 17 -24.21 -24.99 12.30
CA ARG A 17 -25.39 -24.12 12.30
C ARG A 17 -25.31 -23.06 13.39
N MET A 18 -24.87 -23.44 14.59
CA MET A 18 -24.69 -22.48 15.70
C MET A 18 -23.58 -21.46 15.43
N LEU A 19 -22.50 -21.86 14.75
CA LEU A 19 -21.44 -20.93 14.33
C LEU A 19 -21.93 -19.95 13.26
N ALA A 20 -22.66 -20.43 12.26
CA ALA A 20 -23.24 -19.58 11.22
C ALA A 20 -24.24 -18.57 11.80
N ASN A 21 -25.11 -19.00 12.71
CA ASN A 21 -26.06 -18.10 13.37
C ASN A 21 -25.33 -17.03 14.21
N ARG A 22 -24.23 -17.39 14.89
CA ARG A 22 -23.42 -16.44 15.68
C ARG A 22 -22.68 -15.43 14.82
N ALA A 23 -22.34 -15.76 13.58
CA ALA A 23 -21.67 -14.84 12.66
C ALA A 23 -22.57 -13.68 12.20
N HIS A 24 -23.89 -13.82 12.37
CA HIS A 24 -24.89 -12.82 12.01
C HIS A 24 -25.54 -12.13 13.22
N GLU A 25 -25.05 -12.37 14.44
CA GLU A 25 -25.56 -11.70 15.66
C GLU A 25 -25.18 -10.21 15.65
N SER A 26 -26.12 -9.33 16.02
CA SER A 26 -25.83 -7.92 16.28
C SER A 26 -25.06 -7.73 17.59
N GLU A 27 -24.40 -6.58 17.80
CA GLU A 27 -23.66 -6.29 19.03
C GLU A 27 -24.53 -6.43 20.30
N GLU A 28 -25.79 -5.99 20.23
CA GLU A 28 -26.76 -6.12 21.32
C GLU A 28 -27.09 -7.60 21.62
N GLN A 29 -27.26 -8.42 20.58
CA GLN A 29 -27.51 -9.85 20.72
C GLN A 29 -26.29 -10.58 21.31
N ILE A 30 -25.08 -10.18 20.91
CA ILE A 30 -23.82 -10.68 21.48
C ILE A 30 -23.72 -10.32 22.97
N ALA A 31 -24.02 -9.07 23.32
CA ALA A 31 -24.00 -8.59 24.70
C ALA A 31 -25.02 -9.35 25.58
N ALA A 32 -26.26 -9.49 25.11
CA ALA A 32 -27.31 -10.23 25.81
C ALA A 32 -26.95 -11.71 26.02
N ARG A 33 -26.38 -12.37 25.00
CA ARG A 33 -25.92 -13.77 25.10
C ARG A 33 -24.77 -13.90 26.09
N ASN A 34 -23.81 -12.98 26.08
CA ASN A 34 -22.69 -12.99 27.01
C ASN A 34 -23.17 -12.74 28.45
N ALA A 35 -24.10 -11.80 28.67
CA ALA A 35 -24.71 -11.54 29.97
C ALA A 35 -25.46 -12.78 30.51
N ALA A 36 -26.29 -13.42 29.68
CA ALA A 36 -26.98 -14.66 30.05
C ALA A 36 -25.99 -15.80 30.39
N GLN A 37 -24.87 -15.88 29.68
CA GLN A 37 -23.82 -16.85 29.97
C GLN A 37 -23.11 -16.57 31.30
N GLN A 38 -22.86 -15.30 31.63
CA GLN A 38 -22.25 -14.90 32.90
C GLN A 38 -23.17 -15.27 34.08
N ILE A 39 -24.47 -14.98 33.98
CA ILE A 39 -25.47 -15.33 35.01
C ILE A 39 -25.51 -16.84 35.24
N ARG A 40 -25.62 -17.64 34.17
CA ARG A 40 -25.60 -19.11 34.28
C ARG A 40 -24.32 -19.64 34.93
N THR A 41 -23.17 -19.07 34.56
CA THR A 41 -21.87 -19.49 35.12
C THR A 41 -21.75 -19.11 36.60
N ALA A 42 -22.27 -17.95 36.99
CA ALA A 42 -22.28 -17.51 38.39
C ALA A 42 -23.15 -18.41 39.26
N GLU A 43 -24.33 -18.83 38.77
CA GLU A 43 -25.21 -19.74 39.50
C GLU A 43 -24.59 -21.14 39.67
N ILE A 44 -23.96 -21.68 38.62
CA ILE A 44 -23.21 -22.94 38.71
C ILE A 44 -22.11 -22.84 39.78
N ARG A 45 -21.33 -21.74 39.79
CA ARG A 45 -20.29 -21.51 40.80
C ARG A 45 -20.83 -21.35 42.22
N ARG A 46 -22.06 -20.87 42.38
CA ARG A 46 -22.71 -20.72 43.70
C ARG A 46 -23.11 -22.08 44.29
N GLN A 47 -23.46 -23.03 43.43
CA GLN A 47 -23.88 -24.37 43.81
C GLN A 47 -22.71 -25.39 43.86
N GLU A 48 -21.48 -24.98 43.51
CA GLU A 48 -20.29 -25.84 43.52
C GLU A 48 -19.93 -26.33 44.93
N SER A 49 -19.62 -27.62 45.06
CA SER A 49 -19.00 -28.17 46.26
C SER A 49 -17.54 -27.73 46.40
N ARG A 50 -16.95 -27.87 47.60
CA ARG A 50 -15.53 -27.55 47.82
C ARG A 50 -14.58 -28.33 46.90
N GLU A 51 -14.85 -29.62 46.70
CA GLU A 51 -14.05 -30.49 45.83
C GLU A 51 -14.15 -30.08 44.35
N GLN A 52 -15.35 -29.75 43.87
CA GLN A 52 -15.57 -29.27 42.51
C GLN A 52 -14.87 -27.93 42.26
N ARG A 53 -14.88 -27.04 43.26
CA ARG A 53 -14.17 -25.76 43.21
C ARG A 53 -12.65 -25.97 43.13
N ASP A 54 -12.09 -26.86 43.94
CA ASP A 54 -10.65 -27.15 43.95
C ASP A 54 -10.18 -27.77 42.64
N GLU A 55 -10.95 -28.71 42.08
CA GLU A 55 -10.64 -29.30 40.76
C GLU A 55 -10.69 -28.24 39.66
N ARG A 56 -11.70 -27.35 39.66
CA ARG A 56 -11.79 -26.25 38.68
C ARG A 56 -10.58 -25.31 38.79
N LEU A 57 -10.14 -24.97 40.02
CA LEU A 57 -8.97 -24.13 40.23
C LEU A 57 -7.69 -24.81 39.73
N ARG A 58 -7.50 -26.11 40.00
CA ARG A 58 -6.38 -26.90 39.47
C ARG A 58 -6.35 -26.92 37.95
N GLN A 59 -7.49 -27.18 37.30
CA GLN A 59 -7.61 -27.14 35.84
C GLN A 59 -7.31 -25.75 35.27
N ASN A 60 -7.72 -24.68 35.95
CA ASN A 60 -7.44 -23.32 35.51
C ASN A 60 -5.94 -22.98 35.59
N VAL A 61 -5.27 -23.40 36.67
CA VAL A 61 -3.81 -23.25 36.82
C VAL A 61 -3.06 -24.00 35.71
N LEU A 62 -3.46 -25.26 35.42
CA LEU A 62 -2.85 -26.06 34.35
C LEU A 62 -3.05 -25.41 32.98
N ARG A 63 -4.27 -24.96 32.65
CA ARG A 63 -4.56 -24.27 31.38
C ARG A 63 -3.75 -22.99 31.22
N THR A 64 -3.65 -22.20 32.28
CA THR A 64 -2.88 -20.94 32.27
C THR A 64 -1.39 -21.22 32.06
N ARG A 65 -0.86 -22.26 32.72
CA ARG A 65 0.53 -22.69 32.55
C ARG A 65 0.81 -23.15 31.12
N SER A 66 -0.01 -24.04 30.56
CA SER A 66 0.15 -24.52 29.17
C SER A 66 -0.03 -23.42 28.13
N ALA A 67 -0.88 -22.42 28.38
CA ALA A 67 -1.00 -21.24 27.53
C ALA A 67 0.28 -20.39 27.55
N ARG A 68 0.86 -20.14 28.74
CA ARG A 68 2.14 -19.43 28.90
C ARG A 68 3.30 -20.18 28.23
N GLU A 69 3.38 -21.49 28.40
CA GLU A 69 4.42 -22.32 27.78
C GLU A 69 4.34 -22.27 26.26
N ARG A 70 3.14 -22.34 25.67
CA ARG A 70 2.94 -22.16 24.22
C ARG A 70 3.38 -20.78 23.75
N HIS A 71 3.01 -19.72 24.46
CA HIS A 71 3.39 -18.35 24.12
C HIS A 71 4.91 -18.13 24.19
N ILE A 72 5.59 -18.73 25.18
CA ILE A 72 7.05 -18.69 25.28
C ILE A 72 7.69 -19.48 24.14
N ALA A 73 7.14 -20.66 23.80
CA ALA A 73 7.65 -21.48 22.71
C ALA A 73 7.58 -20.74 21.36
N THR A 74 6.44 -20.11 21.05
CA THR A 74 6.29 -19.31 19.82
C THR A 74 7.26 -18.14 19.77
N PHE A 75 7.48 -17.44 20.89
CA PHE A 75 8.45 -16.35 20.93
C PHE A 75 9.89 -16.83 20.72
N ARG A 76 10.26 -17.98 21.30
CA ARG A 76 11.58 -18.60 21.11
C ARG A 76 11.80 -19.07 19.68
N GLU A 77 10.76 -19.54 19.01
CA GLU A 77 10.81 -19.98 17.61
C GLU A 77 11.05 -18.79 16.67
N LEU A 78 10.28 -17.71 16.86
CA LEU A 78 10.48 -16.45 16.13
C LEU A 78 11.87 -15.84 16.36
N ASP A 79 12.40 -15.92 17.60
CA ASP A 79 13.75 -15.43 17.89
C ASP A 79 14.83 -16.30 17.23
N ARG A 80 14.63 -17.63 17.15
CA ARG A 80 15.54 -18.53 16.42
C ARG A 80 15.55 -18.25 14.93
N GLU A 81 14.38 -18.05 14.31
CA GLU A 81 14.28 -17.66 12.90
C GLU A 81 15.02 -16.35 12.64
N ARG A 82 14.76 -15.32 13.47
CA ARG A 82 15.45 -14.03 13.37
C ARG A 82 16.97 -14.16 13.49
N GLN A 83 17.46 -14.98 14.42
CA GLN A 83 18.89 -15.24 14.57
C GLN A 83 19.47 -16.00 13.37
N GLN A 84 18.73 -16.95 12.79
CA GLN A 84 19.15 -17.71 11.62
C GLN A 84 19.26 -16.81 10.38
N THR A 85 18.27 -15.95 10.12
CA THR A 85 18.29 -14.97 9.01
C THR A 85 19.47 -14.00 9.14
N ASN A 86 19.73 -13.49 10.35
CA ASN A 86 20.89 -12.62 10.62
C ASN A 86 22.23 -13.32 10.38
N ARG A 87 22.35 -14.60 10.72
CA ARG A 87 23.57 -15.39 10.47
C ARG A 87 23.77 -15.70 8.98
N ALA A 88 22.70 -15.96 8.24
CA ALA A 88 22.76 -16.16 6.79
C ALA A 88 23.31 -14.89 6.08
N LEU A 89 22.83 -13.71 6.47
CA LEU A 89 23.34 -12.42 6.00
C LEU A 89 24.83 -12.20 6.29
N THR A 90 25.30 -12.60 7.48
CA THR A 90 26.70 -12.41 7.88
C THR A 90 27.67 -13.28 7.08
N ARG A 91 27.19 -14.43 6.57
CA ARG A 91 27.96 -15.40 5.76
C ARG A 91 27.74 -15.26 4.25
N ALA A 92 26.75 -14.48 3.81
CA ALA A 92 26.47 -14.29 2.40
C ALA A 92 27.61 -13.50 1.72
N SER A 93 28.09 -14.04 0.60
CA SER A 93 28.87 -13.25 -0.35
C SER A 93 27.98 -12.15 -0.92
N PHE A 94 28.41 -10.88 -0.85
CA PHE A 94 27.65 -9.75 -1.43
C PHE A 94 27.75 -9.67 -2.96
N VAL A 95 28.48 -10.59 -3.58
CA VAL A 95 28.65 -10.65 -5.02
C VAL A 95 27.32 -11.01 -5.66
N ARG A 96 26.75 -10.08 -6.44
CA ARG A 96 25.49 -10.22 -7.20
C ARG A 96 24.19 -10.36 -6.39
N LEU A 97 24.18 -10.09 -5.08
CA LEU A 97 22.95 -10.10 -4.25
C LEU A 97 21.80 -9.26 -4.83
N ALA A 98 22.11 -8.17 -5.54
CA ALA A 98 21.07 -7.35 -6.20
C ALA A 98 20.27 -8.13 -7.26
N PHE A 99 20.84 -9.19 -7.85
CA PHE A 99 20.18 -10.05 -8.83
C PHE A 99 19.47 -11.25 -8.18
N GLU A 100 19.75 -11.54 -6.92
CA GLU A 100 19.19 -12.63 -6.13
C GLU A 100 18.44 -12.06 -4.91
N TYR A 101 17.49 -11.16 -5.18
CA TYR A 101 16.73 -10.51 -4.12
C TYR A 101 15.85 -11.51 -3.35
N ALA A 102 16.18 -11.72 -2.08
CA ALA A 102 15.38 -12.48 -1.13
C ALA A 102 14.56 -11.53 -0.23
N PRO A 103 13.21 -11.52 -0.30
CA PRO A 103 12.35 -10.53 0.38
C PRO A 103 12.27 -10.69 1.91
N ASP A 104 12.62 -11.85 2.43
CA ASP A 104 12.69 -12.19 3.86
C ASP A 104 13.92 -11.58 4.56
N ILE A 105 14.86 -11.06 3.78
CA ILE A 105 16.08 -10.44 4.25
C ILE A 105 15.86 -8.95 4.53
N ASN A 106 16.17 -8.52 5.75
CA ASN A 106 16.20 -7.11 6.10
C ASN A 106 17.54 -6.46 5.68
N TYR A 107 17.66 -6.10 4.40
CA TYR A 107 18.88 -5.48 3.85
C TYR A 107 19.21 -4.13 4.50
N SER A 108 18.21 -3.35 4.93
CA SER A 108 18.44 -2.02 5.51
C SER A 108 19.07 -2.07 6.91
N ALA A 109 18.88 -3.17 7.64
CA ALA A 109 19.54 -3.40 8.93
C ALA A 109 21.02 -3.83 8.79
N HIS A 110 21.49 -4.12 7.57
CA HIS A 110 22.82 -4.69 7.37
C HIS A 110 23.91 -3.61 7.34
N THR A 111 24.89 -3.74 8.23
CA THR A 111 25.98 -2.75 8.42
C THR A 111 26.86 -2.51 7.18
N LYS A 112 26.90 -3.45 6.23
CA LYS A 112 27.63 -3.30 4.95
C LYS A 112 26.79 -2.73 3.81
N ILE A 113 25.46 -2.62 3.96
CA ILE A 113 24.56 -2.11 2.92
C ILE A 113 24.19 -0.67 3.29
N ILE A 114 25.18 0.22 3.17
CA ILE A 114 25.01 1.64 3.46
C ILE A 114 25.32 2.42 2.19
N ILE A 115 24.27 2.94 1.55
CA ILE A 115 24.40 3.82 0.36
C ILE A 115 24.96 5.19 0.78
N GLY A 116 24.56 5.68 1.97
CA GLY A 116 24.95 6.99 2.50
C GLY A 116 24.11 8.14 1.93
N ALA A 117 24.47 9.37 2.29
CA ALA A 117 23.85 10.57 1.74
C ALA A 117 24.36 10.85 0.31
N MET A 118 23.51 11.50 -0.50
CA MET A 118 23.88 11.99 -1.82
C MET A 118 24.49 13.40 -1.68
N ASP A 119 25.70 13.47 -1.14
CA ASP A 119 26.35 14.73 -0.72
C ASP A 119 27.64 15.05 -1.49
N LYS A 120 28.07 14.17 -2.41
CA LYS A 120 29.28 14.38 -3.21
C LYS A 120 28.96 15.19 -4.45
N ILE A 121 29.43 16.43 -4.50
CA ILE A 121 29.21 17.32 -5.65
C ILE A 121 30.22 16.99 -6.76
N CYS A 122 29.73 16.81 -7.98
CA CYS A 122 30.58 16.63 -9.16
C CYS A 122 31.24 17.94 -9.59
N GLN A 123 32.58 17.94 -9.74
CA GLN A 123 33.32 19.14 -10.16
C GLN A 123 32.93 19.69 -11.55
N TYR A 124 32.44 18.84 -12.45
CA TYR A 124 32.09 19.25 -13.82
C TYR A 124 30.65 19.76 -13.95
N CYS A 125 29.65 18.99 -13.50
CA CYS A 125 28.23 19.29 -13.71
C CYS A 125 27.47 19.67 -12.43
N GLN A 126 28.14 19.77 -11.28
CA GLN A 126 27.54 20.07 -9.96
C GLN A 126 26.46 19.08 -9.49
N ALA A 127 26.25 17.97 -10.19
CA ALA A 127 25.34 16.92 -9.74
C ALA A 127 25.79 16.31 -8.40
N LEU A 128 24.82 16.06 -7.52
CA LEU A 128 25.02 15.32 -6.28
C LEU A 128 25.18 13.82 -6.58
N LYS A 129 26.12 13.18 -5.89
CA LYS A 129 26.51 11.78 -6.04
C LYS A 129 26.53 11.08 -4.70
N PHE A 130 26.37 9.76 -4.73
CA PHE A 130 26.71 8.91 -3.58
C PHE A 130 28.22 8.67 -3.50
N ARG A 131 28.72 8.42 -2.29
CA ARG A 131 30.17 8.26 -2.01
C ARG A 131 30.85 7.21 -2.88
N ASN A 132 30.17 6.11 -3.18
CA ASN A 132 30.73 4.96 -3.89
C ASN A 132 30.31 4.90 -5.37
N GLU A 133 29.71 5.96 -5.92
CA GLU A 133 29.45 6.06 -7.36
C GLU A 133 30.74 6.25 -8.14
N THR A 134 30.78 5.69 -9.36
CA THR A 134 31.94 5.88 -10.24
C THR A 134 32.00 7.33 -10.74
N ILE A 135 33.21 7.82 -10.99
CA ILE A 135 33.48 9.23 -11.35
C ILE A 135 32.64 9.68 -12.56
N GLY A 136 32.37 8.76 -13.49
CA GLY A 136 31.65 9.01 -14.74
C GLY A 136 30.12 8.92 -14.69
N MET A 137 29.50 8.49 -13.59
CA MET A 137 28.05 8.20 -13.57
C MET A 137 27.14 9.38 -13.93
N CYS A 138 27.54 10.62 -13.63
CA CYS A 138 26.67 11.79 -13.88
C CYS A 138 26.89 12.47 -15.25
N CYS A 139 28.14 12.62 -15.69
CA CYS A 139 28.49 13.42 -16.88
C CYS A 139 29.64 12.80 -17.69
N ALA A 140 29.92 11.51 -17.49
CA ALA A 140 31.04 10.80 -18.09
C ALA A 140 32.39 11.55 -17.91
N SER A 141 32.63 12.05 -16.69
CA SER A 141 33.82 12.81 -16.33
C SER A 141 33.98 14.12 -17.11
N GLY A 142 32.87 14.85 -17.32
CA GLY A 142 32.85 16.16 -17.97
C GLY A 142 32.65 16.11 -19.50
N LYS A 143 32.49 14.92 -20.08
CA LYS A 143 32.23 14.75 -21.52
C LYS A 143 30.81 15.13 -21.92
N VAL A 144 29.87 15.06 -20.98
CA VAL A 144 28.47 15.43 -21.21
C VAL A 144 28.19 16.77 -20.52
N VAL A 145 27.88 17.78 -21.32
CA VAL A 145 27.40 19.08 -20.85
C VAL A 145 25.91 19.15 -21.12
N LEU A 146 25.11 19.18 -20.06
CA LEU A 146 23.66 19.35 -20.17
C LEU A 146 23.33 20.83 -20.19
N ALA A 147 22.42 21.23 -21.07
CA ALA A 147 21.86 22.57 -21.04
C ALA A 147 21.10 22.78 -19.71
N PRO A 148 21.16 23.98 -19.10
CA PRO A 148 20.33 24.30 -17.94
C PRO A 148 18.86 24.05 -18.25
N LEU A 149 18.14 23.45 -17.29
CA LEU A 149 16.70 23.27 -17.42
C LEU A 149 16.03 24.66 -17.43
N PRO A 150 15.07 24.91 -18.33
CA PRO A 150 14.30 26.13 -18.29
C PRO A 150 13.56 26.22 -16.96
N ILE A 151 13.44 27.43 -16.43
CA ILE A 151 12.69 27.68 -15.20
C ILE A 151 11.21 27.36 -15.48
N PRO A 152 10.57 26.49 -14.68
CA PRO A 152 9.15 26.20 -14.86
C PRO A 152 8.30 27.49 -14.71
N PRO A 153 7.20 27.63 -15.45
CA PRO A 153 6.24 28.71 -15.21
C PRO A 153 5.51 28.53 -13.87
N GLU A 154 4.94 29.60 -13.32
CA GLU A 154 4.04 29.50 -12.16
C GLU A 154 2.70 28.87 -12.56
N PRO A 155 2.07 28.06 -11.68
CA PRO A 155 2.42 27.79 -10.29
C PRO A 155 3.42 26.63 -10.08
N LEU A 156 3.85 25.95 -11.15
CA LEU A 156 4.71 24.75 -11.05
C LEU A 156 6.05 25.04 -10.38
N LYS A 157 6.64 26.21 -10.63
CA LYS A 157 7.88 26.62 -9.97
C LYS A 157 7.71 26.67 -8.45
N SER A 158 6.68 27.35 -7.96
CA SER A 158 6.39 27.41 -6.52
C SER A 158 6.12 26.01 -5.94
N PHE A 159 5.36 25.17 -6.65
CA PHE A 159 5.08 23.81 -6.19
C PHE A 159 6.32 22.90 -6.13
N LEU A 160 7.33 23.12 -6.96
CA LEU A 160 8.56 22.33 -6.99
C LEU A 160 9.65 22.83 -6.03
N ALA A 161 9.49 24.01 -5.42
CA ALA A 161 10.53 24.63 -4.59
C ALA A 161 10.74 23.94 -3.22
N GLY A 162 9.69 23.33 -2.66
CA GLY A 162 9.70 22.67 -1.35
C GLY A 162 9.56 23.62 -0.14
N GLU A 163 9.28 24.89 -0.39
CA GLU A 163 9.35 25.96 0.63
C GLU A 163 8.02 26.13 1.38
N SER A 164 6.90 26.25 0.65
CA SER A 164 5.55 26.41 1.22
C SER A 164 4.91 25.08 1.61
N ASP A 165 3.84 25.15 2.40
CA ASP A 165 3.08 23.95 2.78
C ASP A 165 2.39 23.30 1.58
N ASP A 166 1.88 24.10 0.64
CA ASP A 166 1.34 23.62 -0.64
C ASP A 166 2.41 22.91 -1.48
N SER A 167 3.63 23.45 -1.52
CA SER A 167 4.73 22.81 -2.23
C SER A 167 5.13 21.49 -1.59
N LYS A 168 5.21 21.41 -0.26
CA LYS A 168 5.47 20.16 0.46
C LYS A 168 4.35 19.15 0.24
N LEU A 169 3.09 19.59 0.25
CA LEU A 169 1.93 18.75 -0.04
C LEU A 169 1.99 18.23 -1.48
N PHE A 170 2.29 19.09 -2.45
CA PHE A 170 2.45 18.76 -3.85
C PHE A 170 3.55 17.71 -4.06
N LEU A 171 4.75 17.93 -3.49
CA LEU A 171 5.88 17.00 -3.60
C LEU A 171 5.58 15.65 -2.92
N ARG A 172 4.92 15.66 -1.77
CA ARG A 172 4.53 14.44 -1.05
C ARG A 172 3.50 13.62 -1.83
N LYS A 173 2.57 14.27 -2.53
CA LYS A 173 1.46 13.63 -3.25
C LYS A 173 1.55 13.79 -4.77
N THR A 174 2.73 14.03 -5.35
CA THR A 174 2.91 14.34 -6.79
C THR A 174 2.28 13.32 -7.72
N ARG A 175 2.36 12.02 -7.36
CA ARG A 175 1.71 10.95 -8.13
C ARG A 175 0.20 11.13 -8.24
N LYS A 176 -0.45 11.55 -7.15
CA LYS A 176 -1.90 11.79 -7.10
C LYS A 176 -2.28 12.96 -8.01
N PHE A 177 -1.56 14.06 -7.91
CA PHE A 177 -1.79 15.23 -8.77
C PHE A 177 -1.50 14.93 -10.25
N ASN A 178 -0.43 14.20 -10.58
CA ASN A 178 -0.17 13.77 -11.96
C ASN A 178 -1.29 12.87 -12.50
N SER A 179 -1.85 11.98 -11.67
CA SER A 179 -2.99 11.15 -12.05
C SER A 179 -4.27 11.95 -12.31
N CYS A 180 -4.48 13.07 -11.60
CA CYS A 180 -5.60 13.99 -11.89
C CYS A 180 -5.56 14.50 -13.33
N PHE A 181 -4.36 14.74 -13.87
CA PHE A 181 -4.14 15.33 -15.20
C PHE A 181 -3.73 14.30 -16.26
N GLN A 182 -3.81 13.00 -15.97
CA GLN A 182 -3.44 11.98 -16.95
C GLN A 182 -4.43 11.95 -18.13
N MET A 183 -3.91 11.94 -19.36
CA MET A 183 -4.73 11.92 -20.58
C MET A 183 -4.99 10.50 -21.11
N THR A 184 -4.13 9.54 -20.76
CA THR A 184 -4.19 8.18 -21.28
C THR A 184 -4.29 7.19 -20.15
N SER A 185 -5.04 6.11 -20.36
CA SER A 185 -5.03 4.97 -19.46
C SER A 185 -3.90 4.02 -19.78
N PHE A 186 -3.56 3.18 -18.81
CA PHE A 186 -2.55 2.14 -18.94
C PHE A 186 -3.14 0.86 -19.55
N GLY A 187 -2.52 0.35 -20.61
CA GLY A 187 -2.86 -0.94 -21.21
C GLY A 187 -1.68 -1.91 -21.12
N ALA A 188 -1.95 -3.16 -20.72
CA ALA A 188 -0.97 -4.23 -20.73
C ALA A 188 -1.58 -5.52 -21.28
N THR A 189 -0.81 -6.27 -22.05
CA THR A 189 -1.26 -7.55 -22.65
C THR A 189 -1.54 -8.61 -21.59
N LYS A 190 -0.70 -8.69 -20.56
CA LYS A 190 -0.86 -9.65 -19.47
C LYS A 190 -0.32 -9.06 -18.18
N ILE A 191 -1.21 -8.88 -17.20
CA ILE A 191 -0.85 -8.56 -15.82
C ILE A 191 -0.71 -9.90 -15.11
N CYS A 192 0.50 -10.19 -14.63
CA CYS A 192 0.80 -11.36 -13.84
C CYS A 192 0.59 -11.01 -12.37
N ASP A 193 -0.56 -11.40 -11.83
CA ASP A 193 -0.80 -11.35 -10.40
C ASP A 193 0.11 -12.39 -9.71
N LEU A 194 0.87 -11.93 -8.71
CA LEU A 194 1.78 -12.79 -7.95
C LEU A 194 1.09 -13.51 -6.78
N THR A 195 -0.24 -13.44 -6.67
CA THR A 195 -0.96 -13.89 -5.48
C THR A 195 -2.01 -14.95 -5.82
N SER A 196 -1.64 -16.22 -5.69
CA SER A 196 -2.58 -17.28 -5.28
C SER A 196 -2.52 -17.57 -3.78
N ASP A 197 -1.54 -17.00 -3.04
CA ASP A 197 -1.17 -17.49 -1.70
C ASP A 197 -1.50 -16.54 -0.53
N GLY A 198 -2.44 -15.59 -0.71
CA GLY A 198 -3.09 -14.91 0.43
C GLY A 198 -2.21 -13.98 1.29
N ASN A 199 -0.94 -13.76 0.95
CA ASN A 199 -0.11 -12.77 1.64
C ASN A 199 -0.38 -11.36 1.07
N ASN A 200 -1.08 -10.57 1.88
CA ASN A 200 -1.77 -9.35 1.50
C ASN A 200 -0.88 -8.09 1.43
N PHE A 201 0.32 -8.17 0.84
CA PHE A 201 1.19 -7.00 0.63
C PHE A 201 2.09 -7.15 -0.59
N VAL A 202 1.58 -6.86 -1.78
CA VAL A 202 2.42 -6.67 -2.97
C VAL A 202 1.98 -5.40 -3.70
N THR A 203 2.78 -4.32 -3.59
CA THR A 203 2.58 -3.05 -4.31
C THR A 203 3.12 -3.09 -5.75
N THR A 204 3.47 -4.28 -6.25
CA THR A 204 4.20 -4.46 -7.51
C THR A 204 3.53 -5.55 -8.36
N PHE A 205 2.84 -5.15 -9.42
CA PHE A 205 2.32 -6.07 -10.43
C PHE A 205 3.39 -6.32 -11.50
N LYS A 206 3.48 -7.57 -11.99
CA LYS A 206 4.39 -7.91 -13.09
C LYS A 206 3.64 -7.84 -14.41
N ILE A 207 4.29 -7.32 -15.44
CA ILE A 207 3.73 -7.27 -16.80
C ILE A 207 4.55 -8.20 -17.67
N GLN A 208 3.86 -9.08 -18.39
CA GLN A 208 4.47 -9.90 -19.41
C GLN A 208 4.02 -9.40 -20.79
N GLY A 209 4.98 -8.97 -21.60
CA GLY A 209 4.73 -8.44 -22.95
C GLY A 209 4.82 -6.92 -23.02
N GLN A 210 4.03 -6.32 -23.90
CA GLN A 210 4.12 -4.90 -24.23
C GLN A 210 3.16 -4.05 -23.41
N VAL A 211 3.63 -2.84 -23.08
CA VAL A 211 2.85 -1.77 -22.44
C VAL A 211 2.39 -0.80 -23.52
N TYR A 212 1.13 -0.39 -23.44
CA TYR A 212 0.50 0.55 -24.37
C TYR A 212 -0.12 1.71 -23.60
N HIS A 213 -0.04 2.91 -24.17
CA HIS A 213 -0.89 4.02 -23.78
C HIS A 213 -2.24 3.88 -24.48
N LYS A 214 -3.32 3.66 -23.72
CA LYS A 214 -4.66 3.55 -24.27
C LYS A 214 -5.34 4.91 -24.23
N ILE A 215 -5.43 5.53 -25.41
CA ILE A 215 -6.23 6.73 -25.65
C ILE A 215 -7.66 6.24 -25.90
N GLY A 216 -8.57 6.57 -24.99
CA GLY A 216 -9.99 6.21 -25.11
C GLY A 216 -10.70 7.02 -26.19
N SER A 217 -12.01 6.78 -26.33
CA SER A 217 -12.89 7.66 -27.10
C SER A 217 -12.79 9.10 -26.60
N LEU A 218 -12.89 10.08 -27.51
CA LEU A 218 -12.96 11.51 -27.15
C LEU A 218 -14.26 11.87 -26.44
N MET A 219 -15.29 11.04 -26.59
CA MET A 219 -16.60 11.19 -25.95
C MET A 219 -16.85 10.07 -24.95
N PRO A 220 -17.46 10.38 -23.79
CA PRO A 220 -17.98 9.34 -22.91
C PRO A 220 -19.06 8.54 -23.63
N MET A 221 -19.17 7.26 -23.28
CA MET A 221 -20.28 6.42 -23.75
C MET A 221 -21.58 6.87 -23.06
N PRO A 222 -22.76 6.55 -23.62
CA PRO A 222 -24.02 6.84 -22.94
C PRO A 222 -24.04 6.25 -21.52
N ASN A 223 -24.36 7.07 -20.53
CA ASN A 223 -24.39 6.74 -19.09
C ASN A 223 -23.03 6.50 -18.42
N ASP A 224 -21.91 6.77 -19.09
CA ASP A 224 -20.57 6.72 -18.47
C ASP A 224 -20.07 8.13 -18.12
N ASP A 225 -19.36 8.24 -16.99
CA ASP A 225 -18.65 9.46 -16.63
C ASP A 225 -17.44 9.72 -17.55
N GLN A 226 -17.14 11.00 -17.76
CA GLN A 226 -15.98 11.46 -18.50
C GLN A 226 -14.66 11.05 -17.83
N LYS A 227 -13.76 10.37 -18.55
CA LYS A 227 -12.49 9.86 -18.01
C LYS A 227 -11.29 10.29 -18.84
N PHE A 228 -10.14 10.46 -18.19
CA PHE A 228 -8.86 10.74 -18.82
C PHE A 228 -8.92 11.98 -19.74
N LEU A 229 -8.60 11.81 -21.03
CA LEU A 229 -8.65 12.85 -22.05
C LEU A 229 -10.04 13.52 -22.15
N GLN A 230 -11.13 12.80 -21.90
CA GLN A 230 -12.49 13.33 -22.00
C GLN A 230 -12.72 14.48 -21.00
N ILE A 231 -12.11 14.40 -19.80
CA ILE A 231 -12.21 15.42 -18.76
C ILE A 231 -11.68 16.77 -19.28
N TYR A 232 -10.79 16.80 -20.26
CA TYR A 232 -10.27 18.06 -20.79
C TYR A 232 -11.25 18.81 -21.70
N PHE A 233 -12.27 18.13 -22.25
CA PHE A 233 -13.15 18.70 -23.28
C PHE A 233 -14.63 18.75 -22.87
N MET A 234 -14.96 18.18 -21.72
CA MET A 234 -16.33 17.97 -21.29
C MET A 234 -16.57 18.69 -19.96
N GLY A 235 -17.71 19.37 -19.87
CA GLY A 235 -18.13 20.13 -18.70
C GLY A 235 -17.47 21.51 -18.53
N SER A 236 -17.94 22.23 -17.52
CA SER A 236 -17.36 23.50 -17.05
C SER A 236 -16.02 23.29 -16.32
N CYS A 237 -15.27 24.36 -16.03
CA CYS A 237 -14.03 24.26 -15.25
C CYS A 237 -14.27 23.56 -13.90
N GLU A 238 -15.32 23.98 -13.16
CA GLU A 238 -15.69 23.42 -11.86
C GLU A 238 -16.08 21.93 -11.93
N GLU A 239 -16.81 21.52 -12.98
CA GLU A 239 -17.19 20.12 -13.19
C GLU A 239 -15.96 19.24 -13.44
N ARG A 240 -14.98 19.76 -14.19
CA ARG A 240 -13.74 19.04 -14.49
C ARG A 240 -12.89 18.88 -13.25
N GLU A 241 -12.71 19.93 -12.47
CA GLU A 241 -12.00 19.88 -11.18
C GLU A 241 -12.64 18.87 -10.24
N THR A 242 -13.97 18.93 -10.10
CA THR A 242 -14.74 18.00 -9.28
C THR A 242 -14.54 16.56 -9.77
N THR A 243 -14.63 16.33 -11.08
CA THR A 243 -14.39 15.01 -11.67
C THR A 243 -12.97 14.50 -11.39
N ARG A 244 -11.94 15.36 -11.54
CA ARG A 244 -10.54 14.99 -11.25
C ARG A 244 -10.35 14.63 -9.79
N CYS A 245 -10.97 15.38 -8.89
CA CYS A 245 -10.88 15.14 -7.45
C CYS A 245 -11.56 13.81 -7.08
N LEU A 246 -12.78 13.57 -7.57
CA LEU A 246 -13.53 12.34 -7.32
C LEU A 246 -12.76 11.10 -7.80
N HIS A 247 -12.25 11.10 -9.02
CA HIS A 247 -11.51 9.96 -9.58
C HIS A 247 -10.19 9.67 -8.87
N ASN A 248 -9.62 10.64 -8.16
CA ASN A 248 -8.34 10.50 -7.47
C ASN A 248 -8.51 10.52 -5.95
N PHE A 249 -9.72 10.39 -5.42
CA PHE A 249 -10.01 10.39 -3.99
C PHE A 249 -9.42 11.62 -3.27
N ILE A 250 -9.57 12.80 -3.87
CA ILE A 250 -9.20 14.09 -3.28
C ILE A 250 -10.42 14.64 -2.55
N GLU A 251 -10.34 14.64 -1.22
CA GLU A 251 -11.40 15.12 -0.33
C GLU A 251 -10.95 16.36 0.45
N GLN A 252 -9.64 16.54 0.64
CA GLN A 252 -9.07 17.62 1.43
C GLN A 252 -9.09 18.93 0.65
N ALA A 253 -9.46 20.04 1.31
CA ALA A 253 -9.56 21.35 0.68
C ALA A 253 -8.22 21.85 0.13
N GLU A 254 -7.12 21.58 0.84
CA GLU A 254 -5.77 21.97 0.45
C GLU A 254 -5.30 21.22 -0.80
N GLU A 255 -5.65 19.93 -0.93
CA GLU A 255 -5.39 19.17 -2.15
C GLU A 255 -6.23 19.69 -3.32
N ARG A 256 -7.50 20.05 -3.06
CA ARG A 256 -8.39 20.59 -4.09
C ARG A 256 -7.90 21.94 -4.62
N ALA A 257 -7.41 22.82 -3.76
CA ALA A 257 -6.82 24.09 -4.15
C ALA A 257 -5.62 23.93 -5.09
N ILE A 258 -4.78 22.90 -4.87
CA ILE A 258 -3.68 22.58 -5.79
C ILE A 258 -4.22 22.11 -7.15
N VAL A 259 -5.27 21.29 -7.18
CA VAL A 259 -5.90 20.84 -8.44
C VAL A 259 -6.47 22.02 -9.21
N GLU A 260 -7.18 22.93 -8.54
CA GLU A 260 -7.71 24.17 -9.13
C GLU A 260 -6.59 25.07 -9.70
N SER A 261 -5.51 25.24 -8.94
CA SER A 261 -4.34 26.01 -9.41
C SER A 261 -3.71 25.41 -10.67
N LEU A 262 -3.59 24.08 -10.71
CA LEU A 262 -3.07 23.36 -11.88
C LEU A 262 -4.04 23.37 -13.06
N GLU A 263 -5.35 23.29 -12.81
CA GLU A 263 -6.38 23.36 -13.85
C GLU A 263 -6.32 24.73 -14.55
N ASN A 264 -6.36 25.82 -13.78
CA ASN A 264 -6.16 27.17 -14.29
C ASN A 264 -4.84 27.33 -15.06
N PHE A 265 -3.75 26.74 -14.56
CA PHE A 265 -2.47 26.74 -15.26
C PHE A 265 -2.57 26.07 -16.64
N PHE A 266 -3.15 24.87 -16.71
CA PHE A 266 -3.29 24.15 -17.98
C PHE A 266 -4.23 24.85 -18.96
N GLU A 267 -5.29 25.51 -18.48
CA GLU A 267 -6.15 26.31 -19.34
C GLU A 267 -5.41 27.50 -19.97
N ASN A 268 -4.55 28.17 -19.21
CA ASN A 268 -3.84 29.35 -19.70
C ASN A 268 -2.64 29.01 -20.61
N TYR A 269 -1.93 27.90 -20.33
CA TYR A 269 -0.70 27.57 -21.06
C TYR A 269 -0.90 26.60 -22.24
N ASN A 270 -1.96 25.80 -22.24
CA ASN A 270 -2.15 24.78 -23.27
C ASN A 270 -3.06 25.28 -24.40
N TRP A 271 -2.51 26.12 -25.27
CA TRP A 271 -3.23 26.69 -26.41
C TRP A 271 -3.90 25.62 -27.30
N ARG A 272 -3.35 24.41 -27.37
CA ARG A 272 -3.93 23.30 -28.14
C ARG A 272 -5.24 22.79 -27.54
N LEU A 273 -5.34 22.74 -26.21
CA LEU A 273 -6.60 22.40 -25.54
C LEU A 273 -7.66 23.48 -25.81
N ASN A 274 -7.27 24.74 -25.80
CA ASN A 274 -8.18 25.86 -26.11
C ASN A 274 -8.60 25.86 -27.58
N PHE A 275 -7.68 25.59 -28.50
CA PHE A 275 -7.96 25.53 -29.94
C PHE A 275 -9.03 24.48 -30.26
N HIS A 276 -8.95 23.28 -29.68
CA HIS A 276 -9.93 22.22 -29.92
C HIS A 276 -11.32 22.51 -29.30
N ARG A 277 -11.41 23.39 -28.31
CA ARG A 277 -12.70 23.83 -27.74
C ARG A 277 -13.44 24.83 -28.63
N CYS A 278 -12.73 25.63 -29.42
CA CYS A 278 -13.35 26.62 -30.32
C CYS A 278 -14.07 26.01 -31.54
N PHE A 279 -13.87 24.72 -31.84
CA PHE A 279 -14.54 24.02 -32.95
C PHE A 279 -15.79 23.24 -32.52
N ARG A 280 -16.36 23.58 -31.36
CA ARG A 280 -17.65 23.06 -30.87
C ARG A 280 -18.70 24.16 -30.85
#